data_AF-A0A8C0HAV2-F1
#
_entry.id   AF-A0A8C0HAV2-F1
#
_cell.length_a   1.000
_cell.length_b   1.000
_cell.length_c   1.000
_cell.angle_alpha   90.00
_cell.angle_beta   90.00
_cell.angle_gamma   90.00
#
_symmetry.space_group_name_H-M   'P 1'
#
loop_
_entity.id
_entity.type
_entity.pdbx_description
1 polymer ?
#
loop_
_entity_poly.entity_id
_entity_poly.type
_entity_poly.pdbx_seq_one_letter_code
_entity_poly.pdbx_strand_id
1 'polypeptide(L)'
;MNPSAAYDLLVDGVQDWDLTGDSVPCELLLTGETAFPVLVNPQGQVLIAASRYGKGRMVVVSHESYLGSSKMARFLHNAVGWLSASPGAVVGVQKSLSSLVSILSSSGTQVKPSTELIASFGVYCMDAYDAAQGRELIQFVKRGGGLLIGGQAWHWAYGHKTERVDLNLLLRGVSELDIVTDGVPSHLLVHGTLAFPLGLDSTYQCFLAAAHYGRGRVVVATHEVLLSTPKLTDFILNAIHWLGAEKRGKTGINPNLKNLHDLLTQRQMVCEISELTDNLSIYCCQSYSDNEAKKIHEFVAEGGGLLIGGQAWWWASENEGQNVLAEYPGNKILNGFGISILGETMEAGKYPALRPEEQQGHYHFRRALTQFQQHLDKKEELQPPVTDWLQKLSRDCAKVLQIPVKNGHVYASLYHILYEMVQRNGIPPVIKEHPVKGNSKEVVLLHVATALCQTISDCARLALCELPTVPSTTVEINCTNSGERISWRSTGLYLPRGNTSDLYIS
;
A
#
# COMPACT_ATOMS: atom_id res chain seq x y z
N MET A 1 18.76 -6.60 16.95
CA MET A 1 19.07 -7.87 16.28
C MET A 1 18.81 -7.69 14.80
N ASN A 2 19.73 -8.11 13.94
CA ASN A 2 19.59 -8.09 12.48
C ASN A 2 18.45 -9.05 12.06
N PRO A 3 17.57 -8.71 11.10
CA PRO A 3 16.55 -9.61 10.56
C PRO A 3 17.04 -11.03 10.22
N SER A 4 18.27 -11.17 9.70
CA SER A 4 18.85 -12.50 9.40
C SER A 4 18.99 -13.36 10.65
N ALA A 5 19.56 -12.81 11.73
CA ALA A 5 19.73 -13.57 12.98
C ALA A 5 18.39 -13.88 13.65
N ALA A 6 17.38 -13.02 13.48
CA ALA A 6 16.04 -13.29 13.96
C ALA A 6 15.37 -14.41 13.15
N TYR A 7 15.55 -14.40 11.83
CA TYR A 7 15.07 -15.45 10.94
C TYR A 7 15.67 -16.81 11.31
N ASP A 8 16.99 -16.88 11.47
CA ASP A 8 17.71 -18.12 11.82
C ASP A 8 17.16 -18.73 13.12
N LEU A 9 16.90 -17.90 14.14
CA LEU A 9 16.29 -18.34 15.41
C LEU A 9 14.86 -18.85 15.23
N LEU A 10 14.08 -18.24 14.35
CA LEU A 10 12.68 -18.61 14.11
C LEU A 10 12.58 -19.95 13.38
N VAL A 11 13.47 -20.21 12.43
CA VAL A 11 13.43 -21.43 11.59
C VAL A 11 14.33 -22.56 12.09
N ASP A 12 15.05 -22.36 13.21
CA ASP A 12 15.98 -23.36 13.74
C ASP A 12 15.32 -24.74 13.95
N GLY A 13 15.88 -25.76 13.31
CA GLY A 13 15.37 -27.13 13.36
C GLY A 13 13.99 -27.34 12.70
N VAL A 14 13.44 -26.36 11.99
CA VAL A 14 12.25 -26.53 11.14
C VAL A 14 12.68 -27.16 9.82
N GLN A 15 12.35 -28.42 9.60
CA GLN A 15 12.75 -29.16 8.38
C GLN A 15 11.73 -28.98 7.26
N ASP A 16 10.43 -29.09 7.58
CA ASP A 16 9.35 -28.99 6.61
C ASP A 16 8.21 -28.10 7.14
N TRP A 17 7.60 -27.35 6.22
CA TRP A 17 6.42 -26.53 6.48
C TRP A 17 5.17 -27.24 6.01
N ASP A 18 4.58 -28.06 6.87
CA ASP A 18 3.33 -28.75 6.57
C ASP A 18 2.12 -27.94 7.06
N LEU A 19 1.59 -27.13 6.15
CA LEU A 19 0.36 -26.36 6.33
C LEU A 19 -0.87 -27.06 5.71
N THR A 20 -0.77 -28.36 5.40
CA THR A 20 -1.89 -29.13 4.82
C THR A 20 -3.01 -29.34 5.84
N GLY A 21 -4.25 -29.16 5.37
CA GLY A 21 -5.47 -29.29 6.17
C GLY A 21 -6.60 -28.46 5.56
N ASP A 22 -7.72 -28.36 6.27
CA ASP A 22 -8.92 -27.64 5.81
C ASP A 22 -8.84 -26.11 6.01
N SER A 23 -7.73 -25.63 6.57
CA SER A 23 -7.52 -24.20 6.86
C SER A 23 -7.09 -23.44 5.60
N VAL A 24 -7.74 -22.32 5.32
CA VAL A 24 -7.42 -21.45 4.17
C VAL A 24 -6.66 -20.22 4.68
N PRO A 25 -5.32 -20.17 4.56
CA PRO A 25 -4.51 -19.08 5.09
C PRO A 25 -4.68 -17.78 4.30
N CYS A 26 -4.49 -16.65 4.97
CA CYS A 26 -4.37 -15.35 4.31
C CYS A 26 -2.94 -15.06 3.84
N GLU A 27 -2.82 -14.23 2.81
CA GLU A 27 -1.55 -13.54 2.53
C GLU A 27 -1.35 -12.42 3.58
N LEU A 28 -0.20 -12.43 4.25
CA LEU A 28 0.19 -11.38 5.18
C LEU A 28 0.79 -10.20 4.41
N LEU A 29 0.26 -9.01 4.68
CA LEU A 29 0.76 -7.76 4.13
C LEU A 29 1.73 -7.08 5.10
N LEU A 30 3.01 -6.99 4.74
CA LEU A 30 4.05 -6.45 5.62
C LEU A 30 4.31 -4.98 5.26
N THR A 31 3.84 -4.08 6.12
CA THR A 31 3.92 -2.61 5.94
C THR A 31 5.00 -1.94 6.80
N GLY A 32 5.45 -2.59 7.87
CA GLY A 32 6.42 -2.00 8.80
C GLY A 32 7.87 -2.17 8.34
N GLU A 33 8.70 -1.15 8.54
CA GLU A 33 10.13 -1.16 8.12
C GLU A 33 10.97 -2.29 8.73
N THR A 34 10.53 -2.82 9.88
CA THR A 34 11.23 -3.93 10.57
C THR A 34 10.55 -5.28 10.38
N ALA A 35 9.48 -5.32 9.56
CA ALA A 35 8.76 -6.55 9.26
C ALA A 35 9.48 -7.35 8.17
N PHE A 36 9.60 -8.65 8.38
CA PHE A 36 10.21 -9.58 7.44
C PHE A 36 9.44 -10.89 7.36
N PRO A 37 9.42 -11.53 6.18
CA PRO A 37 8.77 -12.82 6.02
C PRO A 37 9.57 -13.93 6.70
N VAL A 38 8.88 -14.89 7.28
CA VAL A 38 9.44 -16.13 7.85
C VAL A 38 9.10 -17.32 6.95
N LEU A 39 7.88 -17.35 6.40
CA LEU A 39 7.43 -18.36 5.45
C LEU A 39 6.76 -17.69 4.26
N VAL A 40 7.21 -18.03 3.05
CA VAL A 40 6.66 -17.58 1.77
C VAL A 40 6.34 -18.81 0.93
N ASN A 41 5.15 -18.87 0.33
CA ASN A 41 4.78 -19.97 -0.56
C ASN A 41 5.41 -19.81 -1.96
N PRO A 42 5.35 -20.83 -2.83
CA PRO A 42 5.90 -20.75 -4.19
C PRO A 42 5.28 -19.65 -5.07
N GLN A 43 4.12 -19.12 -4.70
CA GLN A 43 3.45 -18.00 -5.37
C GLN A 43 3.91 -16.63 -4.84
N GLY A 44 4.90 -16.58 -3.94
CA GLY A 44 5.43 -15.34 -3.37
C GLY A 44 4.58 -14.75 -2.23
N GLN A 45 3.57 -15.46 -1.74
CA GLN A 45 2.68 -14.97 -0.69
C GLN A 45 3.25 -15.29 0.69
N VAL A 46 3.29 -14.28 1.57
CA VAL A 46 3.81 -14.42 2.94
C VAL A 46 2.76 -15.06 3.84
N LEU A 47 3.08 -16.20 4.45
CA LEU A 47 2.17 -16.94 5.34
C LEU A 47 2.52 -16.77 6.82
N ILE A 48 3.76 -16.43 7.13
CA ILE A 48 4.25 -16.12 8.48
C ILE A 48 5.19 -14.93 8.37
N ALA A 49 5.03 -13.96 9.26
CA ALA A 49 5.88 -12.78 9.32
C ALA A 49 6.30 -12.48 10.75
N ALA A 50 7.45 -11.82 10.90
CA ALA A 50 7.92 -11.33 12.18
C ALA A 50 8.31 -9.86 12.07
N SER A 51 8.22 -9.12 13.17
CA SER A 51 8.53 -7.70 13.20
C SER A 51 8.91 -7.22 14.59
N ARG A 52 9.53 -6.05 14.69
CA ARG A 52 9.73 -5.32 15.94
C ARG A 52 8.79 -4.12 16.00
N TYR A 53 8.21 -3.88 17.16
CA TYR A 53 7.35 -2.72 17.35
C TYR A 53 7.64 -2.09 18.71
N GLY A 54 8.13 -0.84 18.70
CA GLY A 54 8.75 -0.22 19.87
C GLY A 54 9.93 -1.06 20.39
N LYS A 55 9.88 -1.45 21.67
CA LYS A 55 10.88 -2.34 22.28
C LYS A 55 10.56 -3.83 22.12
N GLY A 56 9.32 -4.18 21.76
CA GLY A 56 8.83 -5.54 21.68
C GLY A 56 9.05 -6.22 20.34
N ARG A 57 8.50 -7.43 20.24
CA ARG A 57 8.59 -8.32 19.08
C ARG A 57 7.23 -8.92 18.78
N MET A 58 6.95 -9.19 17.51
CA MET A 58 5.72 -9.83 17.08
C MET A 58 5.98 -10.89 16.03
N VAL A 59 5.22 -11.98 16.09
CA VAL A 59 5.10 -13.03 15.08
C VAL A 59 3.64 -13.15 14.70
N VAL A 60 3.35 -13.09 13.41
CA VAL A 60 2.00 -13.19 12.83
C VAL A 60 1.91 -14.44 11.97
N VAL A 61 0.86 -15.22 12.16
CA VAL A 61 0.57 -16.45 11.41
C VAL A 61 -0.74 -16.26 10.64
N SER A 62 -0.76 -16.66 9.37
CA SER A 62 -1.86 -16.43 8.42
C SER A 62 -3.20 -17.13 8.72
N HIS A 63 -3.28 -17.92 9.79
CA HIS A 63 -4.47 -18.62 10.25
C HIS A 63 -4.29 -19.01 11.73
N GLU A 64 -5.33 -18.94 12.58
CA GLU A 64 -5.19 -19.29 14.01
C GLU A 64 -5.01 -20.79 14.25
N SER A 65 -5.59 -21.65 13.38
CA SER A 65 -5.49 -23.12 13.52
C SER A 65 -4.04 -23.61 13.55
N TYR A 66 -3.14 -22.90 12.88
CA TYR A 66 -1.71 -23.16 12.83
C TYR A 66 -1.03 -23.00 14.19
N LEU A 67 -1.55 -22.14 15.07
CA LEU A 67 -1.06 -21.99 16.45
C LEU A 67 -1.32 -23.24 17.30
N GLY A 68 -2.26 -24.10 16.90
CA GLY A 68 -2.56 -25.35 17.58
C GLY A 68 -2.01 -26.60 16.89
N SER A 69 -1.30 -26.45 15.78
CA SER A 69 -0.85 -27.57 14.95
C SER A 69 0.43 -28.21 15.51
N SER A 70 0.39 -29.52 15.77
CA SER A 70 1.57 -30.29 16.18
C SER A 70 2.68 -30.28 15.12
N LYS A 71 2.31 -30.18 13.84
CA LYS A 71 3.22 -30.03 12.71
C LYS A 71 4.05 -28.74 12.80
N MET A 72 3.53 -27.73 13.50
CA MET A 72 4.19 -26.44 13.70
C MET A 72 4.88 -26.31 15.07
N ALA A 73 4.88 -27.36 15.90
CA ALA A 73 5.36 -27.30 17.28
C ALA A 73 6.77 -26.71 17.39
N ARG A 74 7.71 -27.18 16.56
CA ARG A 74 9.09 -26.67 16.55
C ARG A 74 9.14 -25.15 16.31
N PHE A 75 8.45 -24.70 15.27
CA PHE A 75 8.36 -23.27 14.96
C PHE A 75 7.71 -22.48 16.11
N LEU A 76 6.63 -22.98 16.71
CA LEU A 76 5.93 -22.30 17.80
C LEU A 76 6.81 -22.13 19.04
N HIS A 77 7.63 -23.13 19.37
CA HIS A 77 8.64 -23.01 20.43
C HIS A 77 9.69 -21.94 20.11
N ASN A 78 10.22 -21.96 18.89
CA ASN A 78 11.19 -20.96 18.43
C ASN A 78 10.59 -19.55 18.46
N ALA A 79 9.36 -19.39 17.99
CA ALA A 79 8.64 -18.12 18.00
C ALA A 79 8.48 -17.59 19.42
N VAL A 80 8.00 -18.40 20.37
CA VAL A 80 7.85 -17.98 21.78
C VAL A 80 9.20 -17.68 22.43
N GLY A 81 10.23 -18.47 22.15
CA GLY A 81 11.60 -18.22 22.60
C GLY A 81 12.14 -16.88 22.07
N TRP A 82 11.95 -16.61 20.78
CA TRP A 82 12.32 -15.36 20.15
C TRP A 82 11.47 -14.18 20.61
N LEU A 83 10.20 -14.37 20.96
CA LEU A 83 9.35 -13.30 21.47
C LEU A 83 9.72 -12.91 22.90
N SER A 84 10.13 -13.88 23.72
CA SER A 84 10.46 -13.67 25.13
C SER A 84 11.74 -12.84 25.31
N ALA A 85 11.62 -11.67 25.95
CA ALA A 85 12.76 -10.80 26.26
C ALA A 85 13.59 -11.29 27.45
N SER A 86 12.96 -12.06 28.34
CA SER A 86 13.57 -12.55 29.57
C SER A 86 13.36 -14.07 29.67
N PRO A 87 14.43 -14.86 29.85
CA PRO A 87 14.30 -16.29 30.11
C PRO A 87 13.35 -16.55 31.28
N GLY A 88 12.43 -17.51 31.11
CA GLY A 88 11.44 -17.86 32.13
C GLY A 88 10.25 -16.92 32.27
N ALA A 89 10.10 -15.90 31.41
CA ALA A 89 8.90 -15.06 31.42
C ALA A 89 7.63 -15.88 31.16
N VAL A 90 6.55 -15.53 31.87
CA VAL A 90 5.26 -16.22 31.74
C VAL A 90 4.65 -15.92 30.38
N VAL A 91 4.23 -16.99 29.69
CA VAL A 91 3.53 -16.93 28.40
C VAL A 91 2.03 -17.02 28.65
N GLY A 92 1.32 -15.93 28.42
CA GLY A 92 -0.12 -15.91 28.42
C GLY A 92 -0.67 -16.48 27.11
N VAL A 93 -1.60 -17.43 27.17
CA VAL A 93 -2.23 -18.00 25.97
C VAL A 93 -3.74 -17.86 26.07
N GLN A 94 -4.37 -17.30 25.03
CA GLN A 94 -5.83 -17.17 24.98
C GLN A 94 -6.50 -18.54 25.12
N LYS A 95 -7.58 -18.63 25.91
CA LYS A 95 -8.26 -19.91 26.19
C LYS A 95 -8.74 -20.67 24.94
N SER A 96 -9.04 -19.98 23.84
CA SER A 96 -9.39 -20.59 22.54
C SER A 96 -8.26 -21.43 21.95
N LEU A 97 -7.00 -21.16 22.33
CA LEU A 97 -5.79 -21.80 21.83
C LEU A 97 -5.29 -22.89 22.78
N SER A 98 -6.17 -23.77 23.25
CA SER A 98 -5.83 -24.84 24.21
C SER A 98 -4.72 -25.78 23.70
N SER A 99 -4.72 -26.11 22.41
CA SER A 99 -3.67 -26.91 21.78
C SER A 99 -2.29 -26.24 21.87
N LEU A 100 -2.22 -24.91 21.76
CA LEU A 100 -0.97 -24.16 21.91
C LEU A 100 -0.42 -24.28 23.34
N VAL A 101 -1.30 -24.29 24.35
CA VAL A 101 -0.89 -24.52 25.75
C VAL A 101 -0.18 -25.86 25.87
N SER A 102 -0.78 -26.93 25.33
CA SER A 102 -0.18 -28.27 25.36
C SER A 102 1.17 -28.33 24.63
N ILE A 103 1.28 -27.69 23.46
CA ILE A 103 2.52 -27.62 22.69
C ILE A 103 3.60 -26.94 23.54
N LEU A 104 3.36 -25.71 24.02
CA LEU A 104 4.37 -24.92 24.73
C LEU A 104 4.76 -25.50 26.10
N SER A 105 3.82 -26.10 26.84
CA SER A 105 4.13 -26.73 28.13
C SER A 105 5.05 -27.95 27.99
N SER A 106 5.07 -28.61 26.82
CA SER A 106 5.93 -29.78 26.59
C SER A 106 7.44 -29.49 26.65
N SER A 107 7.83 -28.22 26.48
CA SER A 107 9.23 -27.76 26.55
C SER A 107 9.61 -27.06 27.85
N GLY A 108 8.79 -27.17 28.90
CA GLY A 108 9.06 -26.54 30.20
C GLY A 108 8.81 -25.02 30.23
N THR A 109 8.16 -24.45 29.20
CA THR A 109 7.75 -23.05 29.19
C THR A 109 6.64 -22.80 30.22
N GLN A 110 6.74 -21.73 31.01
CA GLN A 110 5.67 -21.35 31.94
C GLN A 110 4.50 -20.74 31.18
N VAL A 111 3.48 -21.55 30.92
CA VAL A 111 2.28 -21.14 30.19
C VAL A 111 1.11 -20.91 31.15
N LYS A 112 0.41 -19.80 30.98
CA LYS A 112 -0.81 -19.49 31.73
C LYS A 112 -1.97 -19.23 30.76
N PRO A 113 -2.99 -20.10 30.71
CA PRO A 113 -4.22 -19.82 29.97
C PRO A 113 -4.89 -18.55 30.52
N SER A 114 -5.33 -17.66 29.63
CA SER A 114 -5.96 -16.39 30.00
C SER A 114 -7.08 -16.02 29.04
N THR A 115 -8.06 -15.26 29.54
CA THR A 115 -9.05 -14.59 28.68
C THR A 115 -8.58 -13.20 28.24
N GLU A 116 -7.65 -12.62 28.99
CA GLU A 116 -7.21 -11.24 28.81
C GLU A 116 -5.69 -11.13 28.95
N LEU A 117 -5.11 -10.11 28.33
CA LEU A 117 -3.74 -9.69 28.51
C LEU A 117 -3.58 -9.15 29.94
N ILE A 118 -2.67 -9.75 30.71
CA ILE A 118 -2.31 -9.26 32.05
C ILE A 118 -0.88 -8.71 32.04
N ALA A 119 -0.63 -7.72 32.88
CA ALA A 119 0.64 -6.98 32.90
C ALA A 119 1.88 -7.83 33.21
N SER A 120 1.72 -9.02 33.82
CA SER A 120 2.83 -9.91 34.19
C SER A 120 3.30 -10.84 33.06
N PHE A 121 2.60 -10.89 31.93
CA PHE A 121 3.05 -11.68 30.79
C PHE A 121 4.29 -11.07 30.15
N GLY A 122 5.24 -11.93 29.75
CA GLY A 122 6.35 -11.53 28.87
C GLY A 122 6.02 -11.76 27.40
N VAL A 123 5.20 -12.79 27.13
CA VAL A 123 4.66 -13.11 25.80
C VAL A 123 3.16 -13.33 25.92
N TYR A 124 2.39 -12.83 24.96
CA TYR A 124 0.96 -13.11 24.84
C TYR A 124 0.66 -13.75 23.49
N CYS A 125 -0.06 -14.87 23.51
CA CYS A 125 -0.49 -15.62 22.34
C CYS A 125 -2.01 -15.53 22.19
N MET A 126 -2.48 -15.07 21.04
CA MET A 126 -3.92 -14.87 20.80
C MET A 126 -4.31 -15.13 19.33
N ASP A 127 -5.60 -15.35 19.11
CA ASP A 127 -6.21 -15.23 17.79
C ASP A 127 -6.45 -13.75 17.43
N ALA A 128 -6.72 -13.48 16.16
CA ALA A 128 -6.87 -12.11 15.64
C ALA A 128 -8.30 -11.55 15.74
N TYR A 129 -9.22 -12.22 16.42
CA TYR A 129 -10.66 -11.90 16.35
C TYR A 129 -11.17 -11.03 17.50
N ASP A 130 -10.43 -10.97 18.61
CA ASP A 130 -10.77 -10.12 19.74
C ASP A 130 -9.95 -8.82 19.74
N ALA A 131 -10.61 -7.72 19.38
CA ALA A 131 -10.01 -6.38 19.38
C ALA A 131 -10.24 -5.59 20.69
N ALA A 132 -10.94 -6.16 21.68
CA ALA A 132 -11.36 -5.43 22.89
C ALA A 132 -10.17 -4.82 23.65
N GLN A 133 -9.01 -5.49 23.61
CA GLN A 133 -7.78 -5.10 24.31
C GLN A 133 -6.69 -4.56 23.37
N GLY A 134 -7.07 -4.11 22.17
CA GLY A 134 -6.10 -3.70 21.16
C GLY A 134 -5.17 -2.56 21.61
N ARG A 135 -5.66 -1.62 22.45
CA ARG A 135 -4.82 -0.52 22.95
C ARG A 135 -3.79 -1.02 23.96
N GLU A 136 -4.21 -1.88 24.87
CA GLU A 136 -3.38 -2.52 25.88
C GLU A 136 -2.32 -3.40 25.21
N LEU A 137 -2.70 -4.12 24.15
CA LEU A 137 -1.80 -4.95 23.35
C LEU A 137 -0.72 -4.11 22.65
N ILE A 138 -1.11 -3.00 22.00
CA ILE A 138 -0.17 -2.07 21.37
C ILE A 138 0.83 -1.56 22.41
N GLN A 139 0.35 -1.12 23.58
CA GLN A 139 1.21 -0.62 24.66
C GLN A 139 2.14 -1.70 25.22
N PHE A 140 1.63 -2.92 25.39
CA PHE A 140 2.41 -4.07 25.83
C PHE A 140 3.59 -4.35 24.89
N VAL A 141 3.34 -4.43 23.58
CA VAL A 141 4.42 -4.64 22.59
C VAL A 141 5.36 -3.42 22.55
N LYS A 142 4.84 -2.18 22.52
CA LYS A 142 5.70 -0.97 22.55
C LYS A 142 6.68 -0.97 23.73
N ARG A 143 6.25 -1.48 24.89
CA ARG A 143 7.05 -1.53 26.14
C ARG A 143 8.04 -2.69 26.23
N GLY A 144 7.98 -3.67 25.33
CA GLY A 144 8.92 -4.79 25.29
C GLY A 144 8.29 -6.18 25.29
N GLY A 145 6.96 -6.26 25.36
CA GLY A 145 6.23 -7.52 25.29
C GLY A 145 6.37 -8.24 23.95
N GLY A 146 6.26 -9.57 23.98
CA GLY A 146 6.21 -10.42 22.80
C GLY A 146 4.77 -10.78 22.42
N LEU A 147 4.40 -10.64 21.14
CA LEU A 147 3.08 -11.04 20.64
C LEU A 147 3.18 -12.17 19.61
N LEU A 148 2.51 -13.29 19.86
CA LEU A 148 2.23 -14.31 18.85
C LEU A 148 0.75 -14.23 18.49
N ILE A 149 0.43 -13.93 17.24
CA ILE A 149 -0.96 -13.76 16.81
C ILE A 149 -1.25 -14.52 15.52
N GLY A 150 -2.43 -15.13 15.43
CA GLY A 150 -2.86 -15.89 14.25
C GLY A 150 -4.30 -15.59 13.88
N GLY A 151 -4.59 -15.54 12.58
CA GLY A 151 -5.97 -15.41 12.11
C GLY A 151 -6.11 -15.18 10.62
N GLN A 152 -7.33 -15.34 10.12
CA GLN A 152 -7.71 -15.12 8.73
C GLN A 152 -8.62 -13.88 8.58
N ALA A 153 -8.15 -12.93 7.78
CA ALA A 153 -8.90 -11.74 7.42
C ALA A 153 -10.00 -12.00 6.38
N TRP A 154 -9.89 -13.03 5.54
CA TRP A 154 -10.87 -13.29 4.47
C TRP A 154 -12.27 -13.60 5.02
N HIS A 155 -12.35 -14.37 6.11
CA HIS A 155 -13.61 -14.74 6.74
C HIS A 155 -14.29 -13.52 7.38
N TRP A 156 -13.51 -12.65 8.02
CA TRP A 156 -14.00 -11.36 8.52
C TRP A 156 -14.50 -10.48 7.38
N ALA A 157 -13.72 -10.32 6.31
CA ALA A 157 -14.06 -9.48 5.17
C ALA A 157 -15.35 -9.94 4.47
N TYR A 158 -15.61 -11.25 4.43
CA TYR A 158 -16.85 -11.82 3.87
C TYR A 158 -18.10 -11.31 4.61
N GLY A 159 -18.02 -11.15 5.94
CA GLY A 159 -19.12 -10.67 6.79
C GLY A 159 -19.19 -9.14 6.95
N HIS A 160 -18.14 -8.39 6.60
CA HIS A 160 -17.99 -6.97 6.93
C HIS A 160 -17.71 -6.10 5.69
N LYS A 161 -18.73 -5.90 4.85
CA LYS A 161 -18.66 -4.97 3.69
C LYS A 161 -18.70 -3.50 4.16
N THR A 162 -17.58 -3.00 4.67
CA THR A 162 -17.45 -1.67 5.30
C THR A 162 -17.54 -0.51 4.31
N GLU A 163 -16.97 -0.63 3.11
CA GLU A 163 -16.88 0.49 2.14
C GLU A 163 -18.25 1.09 1.77
N ARG A 164 -19.29 0.27 1.56
CA ARG A 164 -20.65 0.77 1.26
C ARG A 164 -21.21 1.61 2.41
N VAL A 165 -20.99 1.17 3.64
CA VAL A 165 -21.47 1.86 4.84
C VAL A 165 -20.72 3.17 5.01
N ASP A 166 -19.39 3.15 4.86
CA ASP A 166 -18.55 4.34 4.98
C ASP A 166 -18.87 5.37 3.90
N LEU A 167 -19.05 4.94 2.64
CA LEU A 167 -19.43 5.83 1.55
C LEU A 167 -20.80 6.50 1.82
N ASN A 168 -21.76 5.75 2.36
CA ASN A 168 -23.07 6.30 2.74
C ASN A 168 -22.95 7.32 3.89
N LEU A 169 -22.08 7.09 4.87
CA LEU A 169 -21.85 8.04 5.97
C LEU A 169 -21.16 9.31 5.48
N LEU A 170 -20.14 9.18 4.63
CA LEU A 170 -19.35 10.30 4.13
C LEU A 170 -20.13 11.17 3.13
N LEU A 171 -20.96 10.56 2.28
CA LEU A 171 -21.74 11.26 1.25
C LEU A 171 -23.21 11.49 1.66
N ARG A 172 -23.54 11.33 2.94
CA ARG A 172 -24.91 11.51 3.44
C ARG A 172 -25.42 12.92 3.14
N GLY A 173 -26.48 13.01 2.35
CA GLY A 173 -27.09 14.31 1.98
C GLY A 173 -26.29 15.08 0.91
N VAL A 174 -25.20 14.53 0.39
CA VAL A 174 -24.38 15.13 -0.66
C VAL A 174 -24.78 14.52 -1.99
N SER A 175 -25.37 15.31 -2.89
CA SER A 175 -25.73 14.87 -4.24
C SER A 175 -24.69 15.24 -5.30
N GLU A 176 -23.97 16.34 -5.08
CA GLU A 176 -22.96 16.90 -5.96
C GLU A 176 -21.77 17.39 -5.13
N LEU A 177 -20.56 17.14 -5.63
CA LEU A 177 -19.30 17.64 -5.10
C LEU A 177 -18.81 18.75 -6.02
N ASP A 178 -19.03 20.01 -5.62
CA ASP A 178 -18.57 21.21 -6.34
C ASP A 178 -17.16 21.58 -5.87
N ILE A 179 -16.15 21.21 -6.67
CA ILE A 179 -14.74 21.52 -6.42
C ILE A 179 -14.27 22.76 -7.18
N VAL A 180 -15.19 23.56 -7.76
CA VAL A 180 -14.84 24.83 -8.42
C VAL A 180 -14.44 25.83 -7.36
N THR A 181 -13.12 26.00 -7.20
CA THR A 181 -12.49 26.91 -6.26
C THR A 181 -11.39 27.70 -6.97
N ASP A 182 -10.75 28.63 -6.27
CA ASP A 182 -9.62 29.39 -6.81
C ASP A 182 -8.32 28.55 -6.90
N GLY A 183 -8.32 27.33 -6.34
CA GLY A 183 -7.20 26.38 -6.39
C GLY A 183 -7.34 25.37 -7.52
N VAL A 184 -6.21 24.98 -8.12
CA VAL A 184 -6.17 23.93 -9.14
C VAL A 184 -5.90 22.58 -8.47
N PRO A 185 -6.83 21.63 -8.46
CA PRO A 185 -6.61 20.35 -7.78
C PRO A 185 -5.59 19.48 -8.51
N SER A 186 -4.81 18.71 -7.73
CA SER A 186 -4.16 17.50 -8.26
C SER A 186 -5.20 16.37 -8.41
N HIS A 187 -4.76 15.16 -8.74
CA HIS A 187 -5.62 13.97 -8.59
C HIS A 187 -4.96 12.86 -7.77
N LEU A 188 -5.77 11.94 -7.25
CA LEU A 188 -5.34 10.86 -6.36
C LEU A 188 -5.11 9.55 -7.12
N LEU A 189 -4.11 8.82 -6.66
CA LEU A 189 -3.97 7.38 -6.88
C LEU A 189 -4.46 6.66 -5.62
N VAL A 190 -5.61 5.98 -5.71
CA VAL A 190 -6.17 5.18 -4.61
C VAL A 190 -5.72 3.73 -4.80
N HIS A 191 -4.63 3.33 -4.16
CA HIS A 191 -3.94 2.05 -4.38
C HIS A 191 -3.96 1.11 -3.16
N GLY A 192 -4.45 1.55 -2.02
CA GLY A 192 -4.63 0.76 -0.80
C GLY A 192 -5.74 -0.27 -0.93
N THR A 193 -5.66 -1.36 -0.17
CA THR A 193 -6.76 -2.33 -0.05
C THR A 193 -7.91 -1.84 0.82
N LEU A 194 -7.63 -0.92 1.73
CA LEU A 194 -8.60 -0.29 2.64
C LEU A 194 -8.91 1.17 2.26
N ALA A 195 -8.43 1.60 1.09
CA ALA A 195 -8.67 2.93 0.56
C ALA A 195 -9.78 2.88 -0.51
N PHE A 196 -10.56 3.93 -0.64
CA PHE A 196 -11.67 4.00 -1.59
C PHE A 196 -11.92 5.45 -2.03
N PRO A 197 -12.38 5.66 -3.29
CA PRO A 197 -12.70 6.99 -3.78
C PRO A 197 -14.00 7.52 -3.16
N LEU A 198 -14.07 8.84 -2.99
CA LEU A 198 -15.26 9.58 -2.56
C LEU A 198 -15.80 10.49 -3.66
N GLY A 199 -14.92 10.94 -4.57
CA GLY A 199 -15.27 11.76 -5.72
C GLY A 199 -14.38 11.43 -6.92
N LEU A 200 -15.02 11.18 -8.06
CA LEU A 200 -14.39 10.89 -9.34
C LEU A 200 -14.94 11.85 -10.40
N ASP A 201 -14.10 12.30 -11.31
CA ASP A 201 -14.56 12.97 -12.53
C ASP A 201 -15.06 11.95 -13.59
N SER A 202 -15.45 12.44 -14.77
CA SER A 202 -15.87 11.60 -15.90
C SER A 202 -14.73 10.76 -16.51
N THR A 203 -13.47 11.05 -16.19
CA THR A 203 -12.28 10.30 -16.63
C THR A 203 -11.68 9.41 -15.54
N TYR A 204 -12.43 9.24 -14.44
CA TYR A 204 -12.05 8.46 -13.25
C TYR A 204 -10.84 9.03 -12.48
N GLN A 205 -10.47 10.29 -12.68
CA GLN A 205 -9.56 11.02 -11.81
C GLN A 205 -10.23 11.27 -10.45
N CYS A 206 -9.57 10.82 -9.39
CA CYS A 206 -10.07 10.90 -8.03
C CYS A 206 -9.63 12.21 -7.37
N PHE A 207 -10.55 12.96 -6.77
CA PHE A 207 -10.25 14.24 -6.11
C PHE A 207 -10.51 14.23 -4.59
N LEU A 208 -11.28 13.25 -4.11
CA LEU A 208 -11.49 12.97 -2.69
C LEU A 208 -11.41 11.46 -2.49
N ALA A 209 -10.68 11.01 -1.47
CA ALA A 209 -10.59 9.60 -1.11
C ALA A 209 -10.58 9.43 0.41
N ALA A 210 -10.94 8.24 0.87
CA ALA A 210 -10.84 7.84 2.26
C ALA A 210 -10.09 6.51 2.39
N ALA A 211 -9.58 6.24 3.59
CA ALA A 211 -8.99 4.96 3.93
C ALA A 211 -9.17 4.61 5.41
N HIS A 212 -9.19 3.33 5.71
CA HIS A 212 -8.93 2.83 7.07
C HIS A 212 -7.46 2.48 7.23
N TYR A 213 -6.89 2.77 8.40
CA TYR A 213 -5.51 2.41 8.72
C TYR A 213 -5.34 2.11 10.21
N GLY A 214 -4.95 0.87 10.52
CA GLY A 214 -5.01 0.37 11.89
C GLY A 214 -6.44 0.47 12.43
N ARG A 215 -6.62 1.19 13.54
CA ARG A 215 -7.95 1.51 14.09
C ARG A 215 -8.51 2.86 13.62
N GLY A 216 -7.72 3.66 12.91
CA GLY A 216 -8.07 5.01 12.54
C GLY A 216 -8.54 5.12 11.10
N ARG A 217 -8.80 6.36 10.72
CA ARG A 217 -9.47 6.72 9.46
C ARG A 217 -8.78 7.93 8.85
N VAL A 218 -8.76 7.99 7.53
CA VAL A 218 -8.11 9.07 6.77
C VAL A 218 -9.07 9.56 5.70
N VAL A 219 -9.17 10.87 5.51
CA VAL A 219 -9.81 11.52 4.36
C VAL A 219 -8.78 12.44 3.71
N VAL A 220 -8.64 12.33 2.40
CA VAL A 220 -7.66 13.06 1.58
C VAL A 220 -8.37 13.91 0.54
N ALA A 221 -7.97 15.18 0.43
CA ALA A 221 -8.40 16.09 -0.63
C ALA A 221 -7.22 16.56 -1.48
N THR A 222 -7.45 16.79 -2.77
CA THR A 222 -6.39 17.15 -3.74
C THR A 222 -6.02 18.63 -3.78
N HIS A 223 -6.53 19.39 -2.82
CA HIS A 223 -6.14 20.76 -2.51
C HIS A 223 -6.68 21.13 -1.11
N GLU A 224 -5.94 21.89 -0.32
CA GLU A 224 -6.34 22.27 1.04
C GLU A 224 -7.57 23.19 1.10
N VAL A 225 -7.79 24.03 0.07
CA VAL A 225 -8.99 24.86 -0.08
C VAL A 225 -10.27 24.03 -0.07
N LEU A 226 -10.24 22.79 -0.59
CA LEU A 226 -11.39 21.87 -0.55
C LEU A 226 -11.80 21.49 0.87
N LEU A 227 -10.89 21.61 1.85
CA LEU A 227 -11.19 21.36 3.26
C LEU A 227 -11.97 22.51 3.91
N SER A 228 -12.13 23.66 3.25
CA SER A 228 -12.75 24.86 3.85
C SER A 228 -13.76 25.57 2.95
N THR A 229 -13.94 25.11 1.71
CA THR A 229 -14.91 25.70 0.79
C THR A 229 -16.35 25.48 1.29
N PRO A 230 -17.18 26.54 1.36
CA PRO A 230 -18.59 26.41 1.76
C PRO A 230 -19.37 25.42 0.89
N LYS A 231 -18.95 25.22 -0.37
CA LYS A 231 -19.55 24.30 -1.34
C LYS A 231 -19.49 22.83 -0.92
N LEU A 232 -18.53 22.47 -0.07
CA LEU A 232 -18.34 21.11 0.43
C LEU A 232 -18.67 20.99 1.92
N THR A 233 -19.39 21.96 2.50
CA THR A 233 -19.66 22.00 3.95
C THR A 233 -20.25 20.69 4.47
N ASP A 234 -21.30 20.15 3.82
CA ASP A 234 -21.97 18.93 4.28
C ASP A 234 -21.03 17.72 4.23
N PHE A 235 -20.24 17.61 3.16
CA PHE A 235 -19.21 16.59 3.04
C PHE A 235 -18.14 16.72 4.15
N ILE A 236 -17.64 17.93 4.41
CA ILE A 236 -16.62 18.19 5.44
C ILE A 236 -17.15 17.80 6.82
N LEU A 237 -18.40 18.14 7.15
CA LEU A 237 -19.02 17.77 8.42
C LEU A 237 -19.19 16.25 8.55
N ASN A 238 -19.61 15.57 7.48
CA ASN A 238 -19.70 14.11 7.45
C ASN A 238 -18.32 13.47 7.63
N ALA A 239 -17.27 14.01 6.97
CA ALA A 239 -15.90 13.56 7.11
C ALA A 239 -15.39 13.70 8.54
N ILE A 240 -15.59 14.85 9.20
CA ILE A 240 -15.21 15.05 10.61
C ILE A 240 -15.93 14.07 11.53
N HIS A 241 -17.24 13.85 11.32
CA HIS A 241 -17.99 12.87 12.11
C HIS A 241 -17.45 11.44 11.92
N TRP A 242 -17.21 11.04 10.67
CA TRP A 242 -16.69 9.72 10.34
C TRP A 242 -15.27 9.50 10.87
N LEU A 243 -14.41 10.52 10.83
CA LEU A 243 -13.04 10.48 11.35
C LEU A 243 -12.99 10.34 12.88
N GLY A 244 -13.96 10.93 13.59
CA GLY A 244 -14.00 10.95 15.06
C GLY A 244 -14.62 9.73 15.74
N ALA A 245 -15.04 8.71 14.98
CA ALA A 245 -15.81 7.59 15.54
C ALA A 245 -15.03 6.67 16.48
N GLU A 246 -13.70 6.55 16.29
CA GLU A 246 -12.87 5.51 16.92
C GLU A 246 -12.12 6.00 18.18
N LYS A 247 -11.84 7.31 18.25
CA LYS A 247 -11.10 7.95 19.34
C LYS A 247 -11.85 9.16 19.87
N ARG A 248 -12.02 9.23 21.20
CA ARG A 248 -12.57 10.41 21.87
C ARG A 248 -11.47 11.46 22.09
N GLY A 249 -11.81 12.72 21.90
CA GLY A 249 -10.85 13.83 21.98
C GLY A 249 -11.40 15.06 21.26
N LYS A 250 -10.58 16.10 21.15
CA LYS A 250 -10.88 17.30 20.36
C LYS A 250 -10.38 17.15 18.92
N THR A 251 -10.95 17.95 18.03
CA THR A 251 -10.42 18.16 16.67
C THR A 251 -9.34 19.23 16.71
N GLY A 252 -8.09 18.85 16.44
CA GLY A 252 -6.97 19.78 16.28
C GLY A 252 -6.80 20.17 14.82
N ILE A 253 -6.66 21.46 14.55
CA ILE A 253 -6.53 22.01 13.21
C ILE A 253 -5.18 22.70 13.10
N ASN A 254 -4.37 22.27 12.14
CA ASN A 254 -3.07 22.87 11.88
C ASN A 254 -3.22 24.40 11.63
N PRO A 255 -2.31 25.24 12.15
CA PRO A 255 -2.40 26.70 12.01
C PRO A 255 -2.52 27.24 10.58
N ASN A 256 -2.12 26.46 9.57
CA ASN A 256 -2.26 26.84 8.16
C ASN A 256 -3.66 26.60 7.57
N LEU A 257 -4.57 25.97 8.33
CA LEU A 257 -5.95 25.68 7.91
C LEU A 257 -6.99 26.55 8.66
N LYS A 258 -6.72 27.84 8.85
CA LYS A 258 -7.60 28.77 9.58
C LYS A 258 -9.03 28.80 9.02
N ASN A 259 -9.18 28.76 7.69
CA ASN A 259 -10.50 28.76 7.04
C ASN A 259 -11.33 27.52 7.42
N LEU A 260 -10.71 26.35 7.62
CA LEU A 260 -11.40 25.15 8.10
C LEU A 260 -11.84 25.33 9.57
N HIS A 261 -10.98 25.91 10.41
CA HIS A 261 -11.34 26.23 11.80
C HIS A 261 -12.54 27.17 11.87
N ASP A 262 -12.57 28.23 11.06
CA ASP A 262 -13.67 29.18 11.05
C ASP A 262 -14.97 28.53 10.55
N LEU A 263 -14.89 27.71 9.49
CA LEU A 263 -16.03 26.93 8.99
C LEU A 263 -16.61 26.01 10.07
N LEU A 264 -15.75 25.25 10.77
CA LEU A 264 -16.19 24.33 11.81
C LEU A 264 -16.76 25.06 13.03
N THR A 265 -16.15 26.18 13.44
CA THR A 265 -16.63 27.01 14.55
C THR A 265 -18.00 27.63 14.24
N GLN A 266 -18.21 28.11 13.01
CA GLN A 266 -19.52 28.61 12.55
C GLN A 266 -20.60 27.52 12.55
N ARG A 267 -20.21 26.25 12.48
CA ARG A 267 -21.09 25.07 12.58
C ARG A 267 -21.14 24.49 13.99
N GLN A 268 -20.64 25.22 14.99
CA GLN A 268 -20.66 24.86 16.42
C GLN A 268 -19.91 23.55 16.74
N MET A 269 -18.93 23.18 15.92
CA MET A 269 -18.05 22.04 16.18
C MET A 269 -16.94 22.42 17.16
N VAL A 270 -16.62 21.52 18.09
CA VAL A 270 -15.53 21.73 19.06
C VAL A 270 -14.20 21.41 18.38
N CYS A 271 -13.46 22.45 18.00
CA CYS A 271 -12.11 22.35 17.47
C CYS A 271 -11.17 23.38 18.10
N GLU A 272 -9.87 23.15 17.98
CA GLU A 272 -8.83 24.08 18.40
C GLU A 272 -7.72 24.17 17.35
N ILE A 273 -7.07 25.32 17.24
CA ILE A 273 -5.84 25.46 16.45
C ILE A 273 -4.70 24.84 17.26
N SER A 274 -4.08 23.79 16.74
CA SER A 274 -2.97 23.09 17.42
C SER A 274 -2.14 22.23 16.46
N GLU A 275 -0.92 21.90 16.88
CA GLU A 275 -0.13 20.83 16.29
C GLU A 275 -0.64 19.45 16.75
N LEU A 276 -0.13 18.36 16.15
CA LEU A 276 -0.53 17.01 16.53
C LEU A 276 -0.12 16.67 17.97
N THR A 277 -1.11 16.44 18.83
CA THR A 277 -0.93 16.04 20.24
C THR A 277 -1.74 14.79 20.60
N ASP A 278 -1.31 14.05 21.63
CA ASP A 278 -1.87 12.74 22.00
C ASP A 278 -3.36 12.77 22.40
N ASN A 279 -3.85 13.92 22.88
CA ASN A 279 -5.22 14.16 23.34
C ASN A 279 -6.22 14.43 22.21
N LEU A 280 -5.77 14.55 20.96
CA LEU A 280 -6.66 14.76 19.82
C LEU A 280 -7.37 13.46 19.43
N SER A 281 -8.61 13.60 18.95
CA SER A 281 -9.32 12.53 18.22
C SER A 281 -9.13 12.67 16.72
N ILE A 282 -9.11 13.90 16.22
CA ILE A 282 -8.97 14.23 14.80
C ILE A 282 -7.85 15.25 14.66
N TYR A 283 -7.00 15.09 13.66
CA TYR A 283 -6.01 16.07 13.25
C TYR A 283 -6.24 16.47 11.79
N CYS A 284 -6.34 17.77 11.54
CA CYS A 284 -6.52 18.34 10.22
C CYS A 284 -5.25 19.08 9.79
N CYS A 285 -4.63 18.71 8.66
CA CYS A 285 -3.37 19.34 8.22
C CYS A 285 -3.23 19.45 6.69
N GLN A 286 -2.23 20.22 6.26
CA GLN A 286 -1.83 20.29 4.86
C GLN A 286 -0.83 19.17 4.52
N SER A 287 -0.71 18.81 3.24
CA SER A 287 0.23 17.79 2.76
C SER A 287 1.62 18.33 2.38
N TYR A 288 2.02 19.51 2.85
CA TYR A 288 3.26 20.19 2.42
C TYR A 288 4.48 19.95 3.33
N SER A 289 4.32 19.17 4.41
CA SER A 289 5.41 18.80 5.32
C SER A 289 5.31 17.36 5.76
N ASP A 290 6.45 16.68 5.86
CA ASP A 290 6.60 15.30 6.34
C ASP A 290 7.24 15.23 7.74
N ASN A 291 7.48 16.37 8.39
CA ASN A 291 8.15 16.45 9.71
C ASN A 291 7.45 15.61 10.80
N GLU A 292 6.13 15.46 10.70
CA GLU A 292 5.33 14.70 11.66
C GLU A 292 4.85 13.34 11.11
N ALA A 293 5.36 12.88 9.95
CA ALA A 293 4.85 11.69 9.26
C ALA A 293 4.72 10.47 10.18
N LYS A 294 5.79 10.15 10.93
CA LYS A 294 5.78 9.02 11.88
C LYS A 294 4.73 9.18 12.98
N LYS A 295 4.59 10.40 13.54
CA LYS A 295 3.57 10.66 14.57
C LYS A 295 2.16 10.52 13.99
N ILE A 296 1.93 11.01 12.77
CA ILE A 296 0.66 10.89 12.06
C ILE A 296 0.33 9.41 11.83
N HIS A 297 1.29 8.60 11.35
CA HIS A 297 1.10 7.16 11.17
C HIS A 297 0.73 6.46 12.48
N GLU A 298 1.43 6.75 13.58
CA GLU A 298 1.12 6.18 14.90
C GLU A 298 -0.25 6.63 15.41
N PHE A 299 -0.56 7.92 15.29
CA PHE A 299 -1.83 8.51 15.71
C PHE A 299 -3.02 7.87 15.00
N VAL A 300 -2.96 7.74 13.67
CA VAL A 300 -4.03 7.08 12.90
C VAL A 300 -4.08 5.60 13.23
N ALA A 301 -2.96 4.89 13.30
CA ALA A 301 -2.95 3.47 13.64
C ALA A 301 -3.64 3.18 14.99
N GLU A 302 -3.51 4.08 15.97
CA GLU A 302 -4.10 3.97 17.31
C GLU A 302 -5.58 4.39 17.40
N GLY A 303 -6.20 4.79 16.30
CA GLY A 303 -7.62 5.16 16.22
C GLY A 303 -7.90 6.63 15.95
N GLY A 304 -6.87 7.45 15.71
CA GLY A 304 -7.03 8.84 15.33
C GLY A 304 -7.61 9.01 13.93
N GLY A 305 -8.33 10.11 13.71
CA GLY A 305 -8.82 10.53 12.41
C GLY A 305 -7.92 11.58 11.76
N LEU A 306 -7.50 11.38 10.51
CA LEU A 306 -6.71 12.36 9.75
C LEU A 306 -7.55 12.97 8.62
N LEU A 307 -7.68 14.30 8.61
CA LEU A 307 -8.16 15.05 7.45
C LEU A 307 -6.97 15.80 6.84
N ILE A 308 -6.58 15.45 5.63
CA ILE A 308 -5.37 15.99 5.01
C ILE A 308 -5.65 16.48 3.59
N GLY A 309 -5.08 17.62 3.21
CA GLY A 309 -5.29 18.18 1.88
C GLY A 309 -4.09 18.95 1.34
N GLY A 310 -3.93 18.91 0.03
CA GLY A 310 -2.96 19.72 -0.69
C GLY A 310 -2.75 19.24 -2.11
N GLN A 311 -1.94 19.99 -2.86
CA GLN A 311 -1.65 19.75 -4.26
C GLN A 311 -0.17 19.39 -4.47
N ALA A 312 0.10 18.31 -5.22
CA ALA A 312 1.47 17.91 -5.53
C ALA A 312 1.97 18.49 -6.86
N TRP A 313 1.08 18.96 -7.76
CA TRP A 313 1.50 19.51 -9.05
C TRP A 313 2.39 20.75 -8.92
N TRP A 314 2.12 21.63 -7.94
CA TRP A 314 2.96 22.82 -7.72
C TRP A 314 4.38 22.40 -7.34
N TRP A 315 4.48 21.50 -6.36
CA TRP A 315 5.77 20.94 -5.96
C TRP A 315 6.48 20.25 -7.14
N ALA A 316 5.75 19.50 -7.97
CA ALA A 316 6.30 18.82 -9.14
C ALA A 316 6.86 19.81 -10.18
N SER A 317 6.20 20.97 -10.35
CA SER A 317 6.67 22.03 -11.25
C SER A 317 7.96 22.69 -10.76
N GLU A 318 8.16 22.77 -9.44
CA GLU A 318 9.39 23.31 -8.85
C GLU A 318 10.52 22.26 -8.74
N ASN A 319 10.21 20.98 -8.93
CA ASN A 319 11.12 19.85 -8.73
C ASN A 319 11.13 18.93 -9.96
N GLU A 320 11.32 19.52 -11.15
CA GLU A 320 11.34 18.77 -12.41
C GLU A 320 12.33 17.59 -12.38
N GLY A 321 11.87 16.44 -12.88
CA GLY A 321 12.66 15.19 -12.90
C GLY A 321 12.70 14.44 -11.57
N GLN A 322 12.21 15.01 -10.47
CA GLN A 322 12.07 14.28 -9.21
C GLN A 322 10.81 13.41 -9.21
N ASN A 323 10.88 12.30 -8.48
CA ASN A 323 9.75 11.38 -8.35
C ASN A 323 8.76 11.91 -7.30
N VAL A 324 7.64 12.47 -7.77
CA VAL A 324 6.57 13.02 -6.92
C VAL A 324 6.02 12.00 -5.92
N LEU A 325 5.91 10.72 -6.30
CA LEU A 325 5.39 9.69 -5.41
C LEU A 325 6.38 9.30 -4.30
N ALA A 326 7.67 9.59 -4.48
CA ALA A 326 8.70 9.30 -3.49
C ALA A 326 9.09 10.52 -2.64
N GLU A 327 9.18 11.69 -3.27
CA GLU A 327 9.87 12.84 -2.72
C GLU A 327 8.91 13.96 -2.23
N TYR A 328 7.67 14.02 -2.76
CA TYR A 328 6.67 14.97 -2.27
C TYR A 328 6.37 14.71 -0.78
N PRO A 329 6.48 15.72 0.11
CA PRO A 329 6.29 15.54 1.55
C PRO A 329 4.97 14.83 1.92
N GLY A 330 3.87 15.22 1.27
CA GLY A 330 2.56 14.61 1.49
C GLY A 330 2.52 13.12 1.18
N ASN A 331 3.20 12.67 0.13
CA ASN A 331 3.22 11.26 -0.26
C ASN A 331 4.04 10.40 0.71
N LYS A 332 5.03 10.97 1.41
CA LYS A 332 5.73 10.26 2.50
C LYS A 332 4.81 9.94 3.68
N ILE A 333 3.71 10.68 3.84
CA ILE A 333 2.63 10.37 4.79
C ILE A 333 1.62 9.42 4.13
N LEU A 334 1.06 9.84 2.99
CA LEU A 334 -0.13 9.24 2.39
C LEU A 334 0.09 7.85 1.79
N ASN A 335 1.28 7.55 1.26
CA ASN A 335 1.58 6.24 0.67
C ASN A 335 1.37 5.09 1.68
N GLY A 336 1.61 5.35 2.98
CA GLY A 336 1.35 4.38 4.05
C GLY A 336 -0.13 4.08 4.27
N PHE A 337 -1.00 5.02 3.90
CA PHE A 337 -2.46 4.89 3.98
C PHE A 337 -3.11 4.36 2.71
N GLY A 338 -2.33 4.06 1.67
CA GLY A 338 -2.89 3.53 0.42
C GLY A 338 -3.41 4.60 -0.55
N ILE A 339 -3.03 5.87 -0.36
CA ILE A 339 -3.44 6.98 -1.22
C ILE A 339 -2.19 7.78 -1.58
N SER A 340 -2.08 8.26 -2.82
CA SER A 340 -1.04 9.22 -3.21
C SER A 340 -1.64 10.40 -3.95
N ILE A 341 -1.07 11.59 -3.77
CA ILE A 341 -1.38 12.77 -4.57
C ILE A 341 -0.42 12.78 -5.77
N LEU A 342 -0.96 12.83 -6.97
CA LEU A 342 -0.21 12.83 -8.22
C LEU A 342 0.25 14.25 -8.61
N GLY A 343 1.33 14.33 -9.39
CA GLY A 343 1.95 15.60 -9.80
C GLY A 343 1.22 16.30 -10.95
N GLU A 344 0.16 15.69 -11.47
CA GLU A 344 -0.67 16.23 -12.52
C GLU A 344 -1.86 17.00 -11.97
N THR A 345 -2.24 18.06 -12.68
CA THR A 345 -3.48 18.79 -12.44
C THR A 345 -4.69 18.00 -12.93
N MET A 346 -5.86 18.33 -12.40
CA MET A 346 -7.14 17.95 -12.98
C MET A 346 -8.05 19.16 -13.10
N GLU A 347 -9.07 19.05 -13.95
CA GLU A 347 -10.05 20.13 -14.11
C GLU A 347 -10.92 20.25 -12.85
N ALA A 348 -11.07 21.47 -12.36
CA ALA A 348 -12.04 21.76 -11.32
C ALA A 348 -13.45 21.78 -11.95
N GLY A 349 -14.38 21.06 -11.32
CA GLY A 349 -15.72 20.90 -11.85
C GLY A 349 -16.74 20.57 -10.78
N LYS A 350 -17.94 20.23 -11.25
CA LYS A 350 -19.04 19.74 -10.42
C LYS A 350 -19.28 18.29 -10.80
N TYR A 351 -19.19 17.41 -9.83
CA TYR A 351 -19.28 15.98 -10.07
C TYR A 351 -20.37 15.35 -9.19
N PRO A 352 -21.17 14.42 -9.72
CA PRO A 352 -22.15 13.73 -8.91
C PRO A 352 -21.47 12.95 -7.78
N ALA A 353 -22.08 12.94 -6.61
CA ALA A 353 -21.62 12.11 -5.52
C ALA A 353 -21.72 10.62 -5.90
N LEU A 354 -20.71 9.84 -5.49
CA LEU A 354 -20.68 8.41 -5.73
C LEU A 354 -21.85 7.72 -5.02
N ARG A 355 -22.52 6.79 -5.70
CA ARG A 355 -23.69 6.10 -5.16
C ARG A 355 -23.28 4.81 -4.43
N PRO A 356 -23.57 4.65 -3.13
CA PRO A 356 -23.21 3.44 -2.40
C PRO A 356 -23.79 2.13 -2.97
N GLU A 357 -24.94 2.21 -3.63
CA GLU A 357 -25.57 1.08 -4.33
C GLU A 357 -24.73 0.58 -5.54
N GLU A 358 -24.04 1.50 -6.20
CA GLU A 358 -23.30 1.28 -7.46
C GLU A 358 -21.79 1.09 -7.22
N GLN A 359 -21.38 0.86 -5.97
CA GLN A 359 -19.97 0.81 -5.55
C GLN A 359 -19.09 -0.09 -6.43
N GLN A 360 -19.62 -1.22 -6.91
CA GLN A 360 -18.87 -2.15 -7.79
C GLN A 360 -18.52 -1.55 -9.16
N GLY A 361 -19.29 -0.57 -9.63
CA GLY A 361 -19.09 0.13 -10.89
C GLY A 361 -18.24 1.40 -10.80
N HIS A 362 -17.80 1.80 -9.59
CA HIS A 362 -16.87 2.91 -9.46
C HIS A 362 -15.44 2.47 -9.81
N TYR A 363 -14.59 3.39 -10.27
CA TYR A 363 -13.19 3.04 -10.51
C TYR A 363 -12.43 2.92 -9.18
N HIS A 364 -11.72 1.80 -8.97
CA HIS A 364 -10.74 1.64 -7.91
C HIS A 364 -9.57 0.81 -8.46
N PHE A 365 -8.32 1.28 -8.29
CA PHE A 365 -7.15 0.72 -8.98
C PHE A 365 -7.03 -0.79 -8.83
N ARG A 366 -7.05 -1.30 -7.60
CA ARG A 366 -6.90 -2.75 -7.36
C ARG A 366 -8.07 -3.55 -7.92
N ARG A 367 -9.30 -3.02 -7.86
CA ARG A 367 -10.47 -3.70 -8.43
C ARG A 367 -10.35 -3.77 -9.94
N ALA A 368 -10.02 -2.65 -10.58
CA ALA A 368 -9.80 -2.59 -12.02
C ALA A 368 -8.68 -3.54 -12.44
N LEU A 369 -7.56 -3.57 -11.72
CA LEU A 369 -6.45 -4.49 -11.99
C LEU A 369 -6.85 -5.96 -11.84
N THR A 370 -7.51 -6.34 -10.74
CA THR A 370 -7.96 -7.72 -10.53
C THR A 370 -8.96 -8.16 -11.60
N GLN A 371 -9.95 -7.33 -11.92
CA GLN A 371 -10.91 -7.67 -12.96
C GLN A 371 -10.24 -7.75 -14.34
N PHE A 372 -9.34 -6.84 -14.66
CA PHE A 372 -8.58 -6.88 -15.92
C PHE A 372 -7.75 -8.18 -16.04
N GLN A 373 -7.04 -8.56 -14.97
CA GLN A 373 -6.28 -9.82 -14.92
C GLN A 373 -7.16 -11.05 -15.10
N GLN A 374 -8.34 -11.08 -14.45
CA GLN A 374 -9.28 -12.19 -14.63
C GLN A 374 -9.72 -12.37 -16.09
N HIS A 375 -9.95 -11.28 -16.82
CA HIS A 375 -10.29 -11.37 -18.25
C HIS A 375 -9.09 -11.85 -19.09
N LEU A 376 -7.87 -11.40 -18.76
CA LEU A 376 -6.64 -11.87 -19.42
C LEU A 376 -6.41 -13.37 -19.21
N ASP A 377 -6.50 -13.84 -17.95
CA ASP A 377 -6.27 -15.23 -17.58
C ASP A 377 -7.27 -16.18 -18.25
N LYS A 378 -8.53 -15.76 -18.36
CA LYS A 378 -9.58 -16.53 -19.05
C LYS A 378 -9.55 -16.39 -20.57
N LYS A 379 -8.73 -15.49 -21.11
CA LYS A 379 -8.68 -15.14 -22.54
C LYS A 379 -10.04 -14.68 -23.08
N GLU A 380 -10.81 -14.00 -22.25
CA GLU A 380 -12.14 -13.47 -22.58
C GLU A 380 -12.05 -12.05 -23.18
N GLU A 381 -13.09 -11.65 -23.90
CA GLU A 381 -13.24 -10.24 -24.28
C GLU A 381 -13.52 -9.39 -23.03
N LEU A 382 -12.89 -8.22 -22.96
CA LEU A 382 -13.12 -7.28 -21.87
C LEU A 382 -14.58 -6.82 -21.87
N GLN A 383 -15.21 -6.87 -20.70
CA GLN A 383 -16.57 -6.39 -20.49
C GLN A 383 -16.59 -5.14 -19.59
N PRO A 384 -17.65 -4.31 -19.67
CA PRO A 384 -17.86 -3.24 -18.72
C PRO A 384 -17.90 -3.77 -17.27
N PRO A 385 -17.41 -2.99 -16.29
CA PRO A 385 -16.88 -1.63 -16.44
C PRO A 385 -15.40 -1.56 -16.86
N VAL A 386 -14.70 -2.69 -16.98
CA VAL A 386 -13.24 -2.73 -17.23
C VAL A 386 -12.86 -2.05 -18.54
N THR A 387 -13.69 -2.19 -19.58
CA THR A 387 -13.50 -1.53 -20.89
C THR A 387 -13.38 -0.02 -20.81
N ASP A 388 -14.10 0.59 -19.86
CA ASP A 388 -14.16 2.04 -19.70
C ASP A 388 -12.96 2.53 -18.88
N TRP A 389 -12.40 1.66 -18.04
CA TRP A 389 -11.30 1.97 -17.15
C TRP A 389 -9.91 1.84 -17.75
N LEU A 390 -9.74 1.28 -18.95
CA LEU A 390 -8.43 0.87 -19.47
C LEU A 390 -7.40 2.00 -19.50
N GLN A 391 -7.80 3.20 -19.94
CA GLN A 391 -6.88 4.34 -19.97
C GLN A 391 -6.40 4.74 -18.57
N LYS A 392 -7.34 4.81 -17.61
CA LYS A 392 -7.03 5.17 -16.23
C LYS A 392 -6.21 4.07 -15.54
N LEU A 393 -6.61 2.81 -15.69
CA LEU A 393 -5.89 1.64 -15.18
C LEU A 393 -4.46 1.61 -15.69
N SER A 394 -4.26 1.83 -16.99
CA SER A 394 -2.94 1.86 -17.62
C SER A 394 -2.03 2.92 -17.01
N ARG A 395 -2.53 4.15 -16.82
CA ARG A 395 -1.79 5.24 -16.17
C ARG A 395 -1.47 4.91 -14.72
N ASP A 396 -2.45 4.37 -13.98
CA ASP A 396 -2.26 4.04 -12.57
C ASP A 396 -1.28 2.89 -12.36
N CYS A 397 -1.25 1.89 -13.26
CA CYS A 397 -0.21 0.86 -13.26
C CYS A 397 1.20 1.46 -13.41
N ALA A 398 1.38 2.45 -14.28
CA ALA A 398 2.67 3.13 -14.42
C ALA A 398 3.04 3.94 -13.17
N LYS A 399 2.05 4.64 -12.57
CA LYS A 399 2.25 5.43 -11.36
C LYS A 399 2.58 4.58 -10.15
N VAL A 400 1.89 3.45 -9.93
CA VAL A 400 2.14 2.61 -8.75
C VAL A 400 3.58 2.07 -8.71
N LEU A 401 4.20 1.87 -9.87
CA LEU A 401 5.61 1.44 -10.00
C LEU A 401 6.61 2.54 -9.62
N GLN A 402 6.19 3.81 -9.60
CA GLN A 402 7.02 4.92 -9.14
C GLN A 402 6.97 5.11 -7.62
N ILE A 403 6.06 4.43 -6.90
CA ILE A 403 6.02 4.53 -5.44
C ILE A 403 7.28 3.84 -4.87
N PRO A 404 8.06 4.51 -4.00
CA PRO A 404 9.32 3.97 -3.54
C PRO A 404 9.12 2.70 -2.72
N VAL A 405 9.84 1.64 -3.09
CA VAL A 405 9.95 0.41 -2.30
C VAL A 405 10.98 0.64 -1.17
N LYS A 406 10.70 1.59 -0.27
CA LYS A 406 11.51 1.75 0.96
C LYS A 406 10.99 0.75 1.98
N ASN A 407 11.73 -0.34 2.21
CA ASN A 407 11.47 -1.39 3.23
C ASN A 407 10.05 -2.00 3.26
N GLY A 408 9.31 -2.00 2.14
CA GLY A 408 7.88 -2.38 2.10
C GLY A 408 7.59 -3.53 1.15
N HIS A 409 6.94 -4.59 1.66
CA HIS A 409 6.53 -5.76 0.86
C HIS A 409 5.26 -5.48 0.04
N VAL A 410 4.46 -4.47 0.41
CA VAL A 410 3.18 -4.13 -0.25
C VAL A 410 3.35 -3.77 -1.72
N TYR A 411 4.32 -2.90 -2.02
CA TYR A 411 4.60 -2.49 -3.39
C TYR A 411 5.42 -3.55 -4.13
N ALA A 412 6.19 -4.38 -3.42
CA ALA A 412 6.83 -5.55 -4.01
C ALA A 412 5.78 -6.56 -4.52
N SER A 413 4.70 -6.80 -3.79
CA SER A 413 3.59 -7.64 -4.27
C SER A 413 2.89 -7.02 -5.49
N LEU A 414 2.56 -5.72 -5.47
CA LEU A 414 1.96 -5.04 -6.63
C LEU A 414 2.88 -5.06 -7.85
N TYR A 415 4.17 -4.84 -7.62
CA TYR A 415 5.20 -4.96 -8.63
C TYR A 415 5.21 -6.36 -9.25
N HIS A 416 5.23 -7.41 -8.40
CA HIS A 416 5.22 -8.80 -8.85
C HIS A 416 3.95 -9.15 -9.61
N ILE A 417 2.78 -8.68 -9.15
CA ILE A 417 1.49 -8.85 -9.83
C ILE A 417 1.53 -8.25 -11.25
N LEU A 418 2.07 -7.05 -11.41
CA LEU A 418 2.20 -6.39 -12.72
C LEU A 418 3.24 -7.10 -13.61
N TYR A 419 4.34 -7.54 -13.02
CA TYR A 419 5.39 -8.30 -13.70
C TYR A 419 4.85 -9.63 -14.24
N GLU A 420 4.22 -10.44 -13.39
CA GLU A 420 3.61 -11.73 -13.77
C GLU A 420 2.52 -11.54 -14.82
N MET A 421 1.71 -10.48 -14.70
CA MET A 421 0.67 -10.16 -15.69
C MET A 421 1.29 -9.95 -17.08
N VAL A 422 2.36 -9.16 -17.19
CA VAL A 422 3.06 -8.94 -18.47
C VAL A 422 3.75 -10.22 -18.94
N GLN A 423 4.43 -10.93 -18.04
CA GLN A 423 5.17 -12.15 -18.39
C GLN A 423 4.25 -13.26 -18.94
N ARG A 424 3.09 -13.49 -18.32
CA ARG A 424 2.15 -14.54 -18.72
C ARG A 424 1.41 -14.23 -20.02
N ASN A 425 1.15 -12.95 -20.28
CA ASN A 425 0.40 -12.52 -21.46
C ASN A 425 1.31 -12.15 -22.64
N GLY A 426 2.61 -11.97 -22.39
CA GLY A 426 3.57 -11.49 -23.37
C GLY A 426 3.42 -9.99 -23.67
N ILE A 427 4.45 -9.43 -24.29
CA ILE A 427 4.42 -8.05 -24.78
C ILE A 427 3.80 -8.08 -26.19
N PRO A 428 2.67 -7.38 -26.44
CA PRO A 428 2.03 -7.37 -27.75
C PRO A 428 2.98 -6.83 -28.85
N PRO A 429 3.11 -7.51 -30.00
CA PRO A 429 3.92 -6.99 -31.11
C PRO A 429 3.23 -5.78 -31.75
N VAL A 430 3.98 -4.70 -31.95
CA VAL A 430 3.49 -3.49 -32.63
C VAL A 430 4.08 -3.43 -34.03
N ILE A 431 3.35 -3.96 -35.01
CA ILE A 431 3.74 -3.96 -36.43
C ILE A 431 2.60 -3.43 -37.30
N LYS A 432 2.90 -3.06 -38.55
CA LYS A 432 1.92 -2.47 -39.48
C LYS A 432 0.70 -3.38 -39.70
N GLU A 433 0.92 -4.69 -39.66
CA GLU A 433 -0.09 -5.73 -39.84
C GLU A 433 -0.94 -5.95 -38.57
N HIS A 434 -0.47 -5.50 -37.41
CA HIS A 434 -1.12 -5.64 -36.11
C HIS A 434 -1.13 -4.27 -35.37
N PRO A 435 -1.88 -3.28 -35.86
CA PRO A 435 -1.97 -1.98 -35.21
C PRO A 435 -2.69 -2.10 -33.86
N VAL A 436 -2.13 -1.47 -32.83
CA VAL A 436 -2.71 -1.45 -31.49
C VAL A 436 -3.78 -0.36 -31.39
N LYS A 437 -5.00 -0.74 -31.00
CA LYS A 437 -6.11 0.22 -30.77
C LYS A 437 -5.88 0.98 -29.46
N GLY A 438 -6.13 2.30 -29.44
CA GLY A 438 -5.84 3.16 -28.29
C GLY A 438 -6.55 2.81 -26.97
N ASN A 439 -7.69 2.11 -27.01
CA ASN A 439 -8.41 1.63 -25.82
C ASN A 439 -8.51 0.10 -25.86
N SER A 440 -7.40 -0.59 -25.60
CA SER A 440 -7.30 -2.06 -25.73
C SER A 440 -6.42 -2.66 -24.63
N LYS A 441 -6.56 -3.98 -24.43
CA LYS A 441 -5.70 -4.73 -23.48
C LYS A 441 -4.22 -4.64 -23.86
N GLU A 442 -3.93 -4.55 -25.16
CA GLU A 442 -2.57 -4.46 -25.69
C GLU A 442 -1.89 -3.16 -25.26
N VAL A 443 -2.61 -2.03 -25.26
CA VAL A 443 -2.08 -0.74 -24.77
C VAL A 443 -1.75 -0.82 -23.28
N VAL A 444 -2.63 -1.42 -22.48
CA VAL A 444 -2.40 -1.58 -21.03
C VAL A 444 -1.13 -2.39 -20.80
N LEU A 445 -0.98 -3.55 -21.46
CA LEU A 445 0.20 -4.40 -21.36
C LEU A 445 1.48 -3.68 -21.80
N LEU A 446 1.44 -2.94 -22.91
CA LEU A 446 2.60 -2.18 -23.42
C LEU A 446 3.03 -1.07 -22.46
N HIS A 447 2.09 -0.30 -21.91
CA HIS A 447 2.40 0.73 -20.93
C HIS A 447 2.95 0.15 -19.63
N VAL A 448 2.36 -0.94 -19.13
CA VAL A 448 2.85 -1.62 -17.92
C VAL A 448 4.26 -2.17 -18.15
N ALA A 449 4.49 -2.85 -19.28
CA ALA A 449 5.81 -3.38 -19.64
C ALA A 449 6.86 -2.25 -19.74
N THR A 450 6.49 -1.13 -20.37
CA THR A 450 7.38 0.04 -20.48
C THR A 450 7.73 0.60 -19.10
N ALA A 451 6.74 0.76 -18.22
CA ALA A 451 6.96 1.28 -16.87
C ALA A 451 7.80 0.32 -16.01
N LEU A 452 7.60 -1.00 -16.14
CA LEU A 452 8.44 -2.01 -15.49
C LEU A 452 9.89 -1.93 -16.00
N CYS A 453 10.10 -1.76 -17.31
CA CYS A 453 11.44 -1.61 -17.88
C CYS A 453 12.16 -0.34 -17.40
N GLN A 454 11.43 0.75 -17.16
CA GLN A 454 12.02 1.99 -16.63
C GLN A 454 12.40 1.90 -15.16
N THR A 455 11.79 0.97 -14.42
CA THR A 455 11.97 0.82 -12.96
C THR A 455 12.99 -0.26 -12.59
N ILE A 456 13.15 -1.33 -13.39
CA ILE A 456 14.26 -2.29 -13.23
C ILE A 456 15.46 -1.84 -14.06
N SER A 457 16.65 -1.91 -13.47
CA SER A 457 17.93 -1.77 -14.18
C SER A 457 18.19 -2.84 -15.26
N ASP A 458 17.36 -3.88 -15.37
CA ASP A 458 17.59 -5.07 -16.19
C ASP A 458 16.38 -5.40 -17.08
N CYS A 459 16.11 -4.51 -18.04
CA CYS A 459 15.07 -4.65 -19.07
C CYS A 459 15.07 -6.03 -19.77
N ALA A 460 16.23 -6.69 -19.85
CA ALA A 460 16.41 -8.01 -20.46
C ALA A 460 15.54 -9.10 -19.80
N ARG A 461 15.19 -8.95 -18.52
CA ARG A 461 14.33 -9.92 -17.79
C ARG A 461 12.85 -9.81 -18.17
N LEU A 462 12.39 -8.62 -18.56
CA LEU A 462 11.03 -8.38 -19.05
C LEU A 462 10.92 -8.65 -20.55
N ALA A 463 11.97 -8.28 -21.29
CA ALA A 463 12.14 -8.56 -22.69
C ALA A 463 12.87 -9.90 -22.88
N LEU A 464 12.28 -11.01 -22.45
CA LEU A 464 12.55 -12.29 -23.11
C LEU A 464 11.86 -12.29 -24.49
N CYS A 465 12.13 -11.25 -25.29
CA CYS A 465 12.29 -11.50 -26.70
C CYS A 465 13.59 -12.30 -26.79
N GLU A 466 13.59 -13.42 -27.50
CA GLU A 466 14.83 -13.85 -28.13
C GLU A 466 15.29 -12.65 -28.98
N LEU A 467 16.16 -11.81 -28.43
CA LEU A 467 16.76 -10.73 -29.20
C LEU A 467 17.56 -11.46 -30.28
N PRO A 468 17.20 -11.31 -31.57
CA PRO A 468 17.90 -12.04 -32.61
C PRO A 468 19.37 -11.67 -32.50
N THR A 469 20.22 -12.69 -32.35
CA THR A 469 21.66 -12.48 -32.36
C THR A 469 22.01 -11.94 -33.74
N VAL A 470 22.21 -10.63 -33.84
CA VAL A 470 22.61 -10.01 -35.11
C VAL A 470 24.02 -10.53 -35.41
N PRO A 471 24.30 -10.99 -36.64
CA PRO A 471 25.64 -11.44 -37.01
C PRO A 471 26.67 -10.34 -36.72
N SER A 472 27.82 -10.73 -36.15
CA SER A 472 28.94 -9.82 -35.94
C SER A 472 29.28 -9.09 -37.24
N THR A 473 29.19 -7.76 -37.23
CA THR A 473 29.50 -6.92 -38.39
C THR A 473 30.86 -6.28 -38.17
N THR A 474 31.83 -6.61 -39.01
CA THR A 474 33.14 -5.93 -39.02
C THR A 474 33.02 -4.65 -39.84
N VAL A 475 33.34 -3.51 -39.21
CA VAL A 475 33.47 -2.23 -39.92
C VAL A 475 34.92 -1.80 -39.89
N GLU A 476 35.52 -1.68 -41.07
CA GLU A 476 36.89 -1.21 -41.25
C GLU A 476 36.86 0.32 -41.38
N ILE A 477 37.44 1.03 -40.40
CA ILE A 477 37.49 2.49 -40.39
C ILE A 477 38.88 2.92 -40.84
N ASN A 478 38.98 3.50 -42.04
CA ASN A 478 40.25 4.10 -42.49
C ASN A 478 40.56 5.36 -41.68
N CYS A 479 41.54 5.25 -40.78
CA CYS A 479 41.99 6.32 -39.90
C CYS A 479 42.99 7.30 -40.56
N THR A 480 43.24 7.20 -41.86
CA THR A 480 44.18 8.09 -42.56
C THR A 480 43.63 9.51 -42.57
N ASN A 481 44.27 10.40 -41.80
CA ASN A 481 43.99 11.82 -41.77
C ASN A 481 45.20 12.58 -42.32
N SER A 482 45.09 13.07 -43.55
CA SER A 482 46.16 13.84 -44.21
C SER A 482 46.16 15.34 -43.84
N GLY A 483 45.30 15.77 -42.92
CA GLY A 483 45.21 17.16 -42.45
C GLY A 483 45.79 17.34 -41.04
N GLU A 484 46.24 18.55 -40.72
CA GLU A 484 46.85 18.90 -39.42
C GLU A 484 45.83 19.04 -38.26
N ARG A 485 44.53 18.78 -38.49
CA ARG A 485 43.46 18.94 -37.49
C ARG A 485 42.67 17.65 -37.28
N ILE A 486 42.11 17.51 -36.07
CA ILE A 486 41.23 16.40 -35.67
C ILE A 486 39.99 16.37 -36.58
N SER A 487 39.65 15.18 -37.09
CA SER A 487 38.48 14.93 -37.93
C SER A 487 37.54 13.94 -37.24
N TRP A 488 36.24 14.23 -37.26
CA TRP A 488 35.19 13.33 -36.77
C TRP A 488 34.62 12.53 -37.94
N ARG A 489 34.52 11.21 -37.79
CA ARG A 489 33.88 10.31 -38.77
C ARG A 489 32.79 9.48 -38.08
N SER A 490 31.61 9.45 -38.68
CA SER A 490 30.52 8.56 -38.26
C SER A 490 30.67 7.21 -38.92
N THR A 491 30.38 6.13 -38.20
CA THR A 491 30.30 4.77 -38.77
C THR A 491 29.00 4.54 -39.54
N GLY A 492 28.00 5.42 -39.40
CA GLY A 492 26.67 5.23 -39.98
C GLY A 492 25.87 4.07 -39.37
N LEU A 493 26.41 3.41 -38.34
CA LEU A 493 25.76 2.29 -37.67
C LEU A 493 24.83 2.76 -36.54
N TYR A 494 23.65 2.16 -36.47
CA TYR A 494 22.73 2.31 -35.35
C TYR A 494 22.62 0.97 -34.60
N LEU A 495 22.96 0.98 -33.31
CA LEU A 495 22.84 -0.18 -32.43
C LEU A 495 21.61 0.00 -31.53
N PRO A 496 20.55 -0.81 -31.70
CA PRO A 496 19.37 -0.73 -30.85
C PRO A 496 19.72 -1.11 -29.40
N ARG A 497 19.03 -0.50 -28.42
CA ARG A 497 19.22 -0.81 -26.99
C ARG A 497 19.15 -2.32 -26.72
N GLY A 498 20.11 -2.85 -25.96
CA GLY A 498 20.19 -4.27 -25.60
C GLY A 498 21.04 -5.15 -26.53
N ASN A 499 21.62 -4.58 -27.59
CA ASN A 499 22.55 -5.29 -28.47
C ASN A 499 24.00 -4.91 -28.16
N THR A 500 24.92 -5.84 -28.34
CA THR A 500 26.37 -5.65 -28.27
C THR A 500 26.98 -5.76 -29.66
N SER A 501 28.01 -4.94 -29.95
CA SER A 501 28.77 -4.98 -31.19
C SER A 501 30.25 -4.82 -30.88
N ASP A 502 31.10 -5.61 -31.52
CA ASP A 502 32.54 -5.45 -31.46
C ASP A 502 33.00 -4.50 -32.58
N LEU A 503 33.80 -3.50 -32.24
CA LEU A 503 34.37 -2.55 -33.19
C LEU A 503 35.88 -2.77 -33.28
N TYR A 504 36.37 -3.04 -34.49
CA TYR A 504 37.80 -3.14 -34.78
C TYR A 504 38.21 -1.92 -35.59
N ILE A 505 39.17 -1.16 -35.06
CA ILE A 505 39.75 0.00 -35.74
C ILE A 505 41.11 -0.44 -36.26
N SER A 506 41.27 -0.43 -37.58
CA SER A 506 42.52 -0.75 -38.29
C SER A 506 43.31 0.50 -38.66
#